data_AF-J0QT75-F1
#
_entry.id   AF-J0QT75-F1
#
_cell.length_a   1.000
_cell.length_b   1.000
_cell.length_c   1.000
_cell.angle_alpha   90.00
_cell.angle_beta   90.00
_cell.angle_gamma   90.00
#
_symmetry.space_group_name_H-M   'P 1'
#
loop_
_entity.id
_entity.type
_entity.pdbx_description
1 polymer ?
#
loop_
_entity_poly.entity_id
_entity_poly.type
_entity_poly.pdbx_seq_one_letter_code
_entity_poly.pdbx_strand_id
1 'polypeptide(L)'
;MQKNAPSKNKKQTFLAVPETCYQTSFLFSTPDIKLCFYRIKPTYQCKSAPPGKSILYAPSFLAFWALHYAVENPHLFSSLLCHGRQWTSPLALMWLKLHLHNNRRLMGSDVPSPMITKALHHHVAISDYSALPIGMWLQFVKNYKTNCKNLSIPLFWLDNYTNNNDIYRIISKFQDET
;
A
#
# COMPACT_ATOMS: atom_id res chain seq x y z
N MET A 1 -30.26 -38.24 -14.80
CA MET A 1 -28.84 -37.87 -14.67
C MET A 1 -28.73 -36.35 -14.68
N GLN A 2 -28.52 -35.74 -13.51
CA GLN A 2 -28.34 -34.29 -13.39
C GLN A 2 -26.97 -33.90 -13.97
N LYS A 3 -26.96 -32.98 -14.93
CA LYS A 3 -25.73 -32.35 -15.44
C LYS A 3 -25.24 -31.37 -14.36
N ASN A 4 -24.17 -31.74 -13.67
CA ASN A 4 -23.44 -30.81 -12.80
C ASN A 4 -22.91 -29.67 -13.67
N ALA A 5 -23.45 -28.47 -13.49
CA ALA A 5 -22.88 -27.25 -14.04
C ALA A 5 -21.42 -27.15 -13.55
N PRO A 6 -20.47 -26.72 -14.40
CA PRO A 6 -19.11 -26.48 -13.95
C PRO A 6 -19.17 -25.34 -12.92
N SER A 7 -18.90 -25.70 -11.65
CA SER A 7 -18.59 -24.75 -10.59
C SER A 7 -17.56 -23.76 -11.17
N LYS A 8 -17.94 -22.49 -11.30
CA LYS A 8 -16.99 -21.42 -11.62
C LYS A 8 -15.88 -21.52 -10.57
N ASN A 9 -14.68 -21.97 -10.96
CA ASN A 9 -13.51 -21.91 -10.10
C ASN A 9 -13.38 -20.47 -9.61
N LYS A 10 -13.61 -20.25 -8.31
CA LYS A 10 -13.45 -18.93 -7.70
C LYS A 10 -12.02 -18.46 -7.97
N LYS A 11 -11.87 -17.30 -8.62
CA LYS A 11 -10.56 -16.68 -8.87
C LYS A 11 -9.91 -16.35 -7.53
N GLN A 12 -8.71 -16.89 -7.30
CA GLN A 12 -7.96 -16.60 -6.08
C GLN A 12 -7.33 -15.21 -6.19
N THR A 13 -7.56 -14.35 -5.19
CA THR A 13 -7.02 -12.99 -5.13
C THR A 13 -5.73 -12.98 -4.32
N PHE A 14 -4.67 -12.38 -4.84
CA PHE A 14 -3.40 -12.26 -4.12
C PHE A 14 -3.28 -10.89 -3.47
N LEU A 15 -3.05 -10.85 -2.16
CA LEU A 15 -2.88 -9.62 -1.40
C LEU A 15 -1.44 -9.54 -0.87
N ALA A 16 -0.67 -8.61 -1.41
CA ALA A 16 0.68 -8.31 -0.95
C ALA A 16 0.61 -7.40 0.28
N VAL A 17 0.95 -7.93 1.45
CA VAL A 17 0.91 -7.24 2.75
C VAL A 17 2.30 -7.07 3.33
N PRO A 18 2.60 -5.98 4.08
CA PRO A 18 3.88 -5.87 4.77
C PRO A 18 4.09 -7.05 5.72
N GLU A 19 5.30 -7.62 5.76
CA GLU A 19 5.68 -8.72 6.67
C GLU A 19 5.39 -8.48 8.15
N THR A 20 5.27 -7.23 8.53
CA THR A 20 5.12 -6.69 9.89
C THR A 20 3.68 -6.31 10.23
N CYS A 21 2.75 -6.42 9.29
CA CYS A 21 1.32 -6.30 9.57
C CYS A 21 0.87 -7.56 10.32
N TYR A 22 1.08 -7.56 11.63
CA TYR A 22 0.70 -8.65 12.52
C TYR A 22 -0.83 -8.65 12.73
N GLN A 23 -1.55 -9.43 11.92
CA GLN A 23 -2.93 -9.88 12.16
C GLN A 23 -4.02 -8.81 12.43
N THR A 24 -3.84 -7.53 12.07
CA THR A 24 -4.80 -6.47 12.45
C THR A 24 -5.96 -6.25 11.50
N SER A 25 -5.95 -6.82 10.28
CA SER A 25 -7.02 -6.59 9.30
C SER A 25 -7.86 -7.84 9.06
N PHE A 26 -9.18 -7.69 9.21
CA PHE A 26 -10.15 -8.74 8.86
C PHE A 26 -10.05 -9.16 7.38
N LEU A 27 -9.53 -8.28 6.52
CA LEU A 27 -9.17 -8.57 5.13
C LEU A 27 -8.36 -9.85 5.00
N PHE A 28 -7.44 -10.08 5.94
CA PHE A 28 -6.48 -11.19 5.90
C PHE A 28 -7.14 -12.55 6.15
N SER A 29 -8.33 -12.56 6.73
CA SER A 29 -9.10 -13.76 7.05
C SER A 29 -10.11 -14.15 5.97
N THR A 30 -10.13 -13.46 4.83
CA THR A 30 -11.09 -13.71 3.74
C THR A 30 -10.73 -14.99 2.98
N PRO A 31 -11.65 -15.96 2.81
CA PRO A 31 -11.34 -17.30 2.28
C PRO A 31 -10.85 -17.32 0.82
N ASP A 32 -11.11 -16.26 0.04
CA ASP A 32 -10.70 -16.16 -1.36
C ASP A 32 -9.40 -15.33 -1.55
N ILE A 33 -8.79 -14.87 -0.45
CA ILE A 33 -7.56 -14.07 -0.44
C ILE A 33 -6.38 -14.93 -0.02
N LYS A 34 -5.36 -15.00 -0.88
CA LYS A 34 -4.06 -15.58 -0.56
C LYS A 34 -3.07 -14.46 -0.23
N LEU A 35 -2.49 -14.54 0.96
CA LEU A 35 -1.54 -13.54 1.44
C LEU A 35 -0.15 -13.78 0.88
N CYS A 36 0.46 -12.71 0.40
CA CYS A 36 1.85 -12.62 0.03
C CYS A 36 2.51 -11.59 0.93
N PHE A 37 3.58 -11.95 1.63
CA PHE A 37 4.25 -11.00 2.51
C PHE A 37 5.38 -10.31 1.77
N TYR A 38 5.45 -8.98 1.87
CA TYR A 38 6.50 -8.19 1.28
C TYR A 38 7.30 -7.40 2.31
N ARG A 39 8.53 -7.07 1.94
CA ARG A 39 9.43 -6.23 2.71
C ARG A 39 9.98 -5.11 1.84
N ILE A 40 10.09 -3.94 2.45
CA ILE A 40 10.78 -2.78 1.87
C ILE A 40 12.20 -2.83 2.41
N LYS A 41 13.11 -3.38 1.61
CA LYS A 41 14.57 -3.20 1.72
C LYS A 41 14.96 -2.17 0.65
N PRO A 42 16.23 -1.77 0.40
CA PRO A 42 16.54 -0.87 -0.72
C PRO A 42 15.88 -1.28 -2.05
N THR A 43 15.50 -2.57 -2.18
CA THR A 43 14.52 -3.05 -3.16
C THR A 43 13.31 -3.73 -2.48
N TYR A 44 12.16 -3.68 -3.15
CA TYR A 44 10.97 -4.46 -2.80
C TYR A 44 11.24 -5.95 -2.96
N GLN A 45 10.87 -6.74 -1.97
CA GLN A 45 10.96 -8.19 -2.01
C GLN A 45 9.64 -8.80 -1.55
N CYS A 46 9.13 -9.77 -2.30
CA CYS A 46 7.94 -10.55 -1.93
C CYS A 46 8.36 -11.99 -1.64
N LYS A 47 8.01 -12.51 -0.46
CA LYS A 47 8.37 -13.86 -0.01
C LYS A 47 7.74 -14.96 -0.87
N SER A 48 6.53 -14.72 -1.37
CA SER A 48 5.81 -15.64 -2.24
C SER A 48 5.49 -14.93 -3.54
N ALA A 49 6.16 -15.33 -4.62
CA ALA A 49 5.83 -14.84 -5.97
C ALA A 49 4.42 -15.32 -6.34
N PRO A 50 3.44 -14.40 -6.50
CA PRO A 50 2.10 -14.79 -6.92
C PRO A 50 2.12 -15.19 -8.41
N PRO A 51 1.29 -16.15 -8.82
CA PRO A 51 1.13 -16.54 -10.22
C PRO A 51 0.49 -15.45 -11.10
N GLY A 52 -0.02 -14.37 -10.49
CA GLY A 52 -0.60 -13.21 -11.18
C GLY A 52 -0.31 -11.92 -10.42
N LYS A 53 -0.83 -10.78 -10.91
CA LYS A 53 -0.63 -9.48 -10.25
C LYS A 53 -1.30 -9.46 -8.87
N SER A 54 -0.60 -8.94 -7.88
CA SER A 54 -1.11 -8.82 -6.51
C SER A 54 -1.73 -7.46 -6.24
N ILE A 55 -2.66 -7.41 -5.30
CA ILE A 55 -3.14 -6.15 -4.72
C ILE A 55 -2.11 -5.71 -3.70
N LEU A 56 -1.51 -4.52 -3.88
CA LEU A 56 -0.55 -3.99 -2.92
C LEU A 56 -1.28 -3.30 -1.76
N TYR A 57 -1.27 -3.94 -0.59
CA TYR A 57 -1.80 -3.36 0.64
C TYR A 57 -0.75 -2.48 1.31
N ALA A 58 -1.08 -1.21 1.55
CA ALA A 58 -0.17 -0.22 2.12
C ALA A 58 -0.83 0.54 3.28
N PRO A 59 -0.42 0.31 4.54
CA PRO A 59 -0.95 1.03 5.68
C PRO A 59 -0.38 2.45 5.82
N SER A 60 -1.25 3.42 6.11
CA SER A 60 -1.02 4.79 6.55
C SER A 60 0.09 5.49 5.74
N PHE A 61 1.27 5.68 6.33
CA PHE A 61 2.40 6.35 5.70
C PHE A 61 3.03 5.57 4.54
N LEU A 62 2.85 4.25 4.47
CA LEU A 62 3.34 3.46 3.34
C LEU A 62 2.56 3.73 2.05
N ALA A 63 1.39 4.38 2.11
CA ALA A 63 0.61 4.71 0.92
C ALA A 63 1.40 5.56 -0.09
N PHE A 64 2.23 6.49 0.38
CA PHE A 64 3.06 7.32 -0.50
C PHE A 64 4.15 6.54 -1.19
N TRP A 65 4.83 5.66 -0.45
CA TRP A 65 5.83 4.76 -1.03
C TRP A 65 5.16 3.81 -2.03
N ALA A 66 4.02 3.22 -1.66
CA ALA A 66 3.32 2.25 -2.47
C ALA A 66 2.79 2.86 -3.78
N LEU A 67 2.28 4.10 -3.73
CA LEU A 67 1.89 4.85 -4.90
C LEU A 67 3.06 5.02 -5.88
N HIS A 68 4.20 5.47 -5.37
CA HIS A 68 5.38 5.65 -6.22
C HIS A 68 5.85 4.32 -6.81
N TYR A 69 5.98 3.31 -5.96
CA TYR A 69 6.46 2.00 -6.38
C TYR A 69 5.54 1.36 -7.43
N ALA A 70 4.22 1.56 -7.32
CA ALA A 70 3.24 1.11 -8.30
C ALA A 70 3.33 1.85 -9.63
N VAL A 71 3.66 3.15 -9.62
CA VAL A 71 3.89 3.94 -10.86
C VAL A 71 5.15 3.47 -11.59
N GLU A 72 6.22 3.16 -10.87
CA GLU A 72 7.44 2.62 -11.46
C GLU A 72 7.28 1.16 -11.91
N ASN A 73 6.40 0.40 -11.27
CA ASN A 73 6.24 -1.03 -11.48
C ASN A 73 4.78 -1.45 -11.72
N PRO A 74 4.09 -0.90 -12.74
CA PRO A 74 2.66 -1.14 -12.98
C PRO A 74 2.33 -2.59 -13.38
N HIS A 75 3.36 -3.39 -13.73
CA HIS A 75 3.21 -4.80 -14.07
C HIS A 75 3.12 -5.71 -12.84
N LEU A 76 3.59 -5.25 -11.66
CA LEU A 76 3.62 -6.08 -10.44
C LEU A 76 2.28 -6.16 -9.71
N PHE A 77 1.45 -5.11 -9.86
CA PHE A 77 0.24 -4.95 -9.06
C PHE A 77 -1.00 -4.78 -9.91
N SER A 78 -2.11 -5.38 -9.47
CA SER A 78 -3.43 -5.21 -10.10
C SER A 78 -4.12 -3.95 -9.58
N SER A 79 -3.89 -3.61 -8.31
CA SER A 79 -4.43 -2.43 -7.66
C SER A 79 -3.63 -2.05 -6.42
N LEU A 80 -3.83 -0.81 -5.95
CA LEU A 80 -3.30 -0.30 -4.69
C LEU A 80 -4.42 -0.19 -3.65
N LEU A 81 -4.21 -0.77 -2.48
CA LEU A 81 -5.14 -0.72 -1.36
C LEU A 81 -4.50 -0.03 -0.15
N CYS A 82 -4.85 1.22 0.08
CA CYS A 82 -4.32 2.04 1.18
C CYS A 82 -5.24 2.00 2.40
N HIS A 83 -4.66 1.87 3.59
CA HIS A 83 -5.41 1.81 4.85
C HIS A 83 -4.82 2.73 5.93
N GLY A 84 -5.52 3.75 6.35
CA GLY A 84 -5.09 4.78 7.31
C GLY A 84 -5.34 6.17 6.77
N ARG A 85 -5.33 7.19 7.66
CA ARG A 85 -5.88 8.55 7.40
C ARG A 85 -5.51 9.01 6.01
N GLN A 86 -6.50 9.46 5.25
CA GLN A 86 -6.29 9.89 3.88
C GLN A 86 -5.31 11.08 3.82
N TRP A 87 -4.02 10.77 3.63
CA TRP A 87 -2.94 11.77 3.55
C TRP A 87 -2.95 12.55 2.24
N THR A 88 -3.93 12.32 1.36
CA THR A 88 -4.02 12.92 0.02
C THR A 88 -4.64 14.32 0.03
N SER A 89 -5.13 14.80 1.17
CA SER A 89 -5.57 16.19 1.33
C SER A 89 -4.43 17.15 0.97
N PRO A 90 -4.67 18.19 0.13
CA PRO A 90 -3.64 19.19 -0.17
C PRO A 90 -3.03 19.82 1.08
N LEU A 91 -3.83 20.01 2.13
CA LEU A 91 -3.38 20.55 3.42
C LEU A 91 -2.48 19.55 4.16
N ALA A 92 -2.86 18.28 4.22
CA ALA A 92 -2.05 17.23 4.86
C ALA A 92 -0.71 17.04 4.14
N LEU A 93 -0.72 17.04 2.80
CA LEU A 93 0.48 16.98 1.98
C LEU A 93 1.39 18.19 2.18
N MET A 94 0.83 19.39 2.19
CA MET A 94 1.59 20.62 2.42
C MET A 94 2.24 20.61 3.80
N TRP A 95 1.48 20.25 4.84
CA TRP A 95 1.98 20.12 6.19
C TRP A 95 3.13 19.10 6.27
N LEU A 96 2.95 17.91 5.71
CA LEU A 96 3.99 16.87 5.66
C LEU A 96 5.25 17.36 4.94
N LYS A 97 5.09 18.04 3.79
CA LYS A 97 6.20 18.63 3.03
C LYS A 97 7.02 19.60 3.87
N LEU A 98 6.36 20.50 4.60
CA LEU A 98 7.01 21.50 5.45
C LEU A 98 7.80 20.83 6.59
N HIS A 99 7.19 19.84 7.25
CA HIS A 99 7.87 19.07 8.31
C HIS A 99 9.11 18.37 7.79
N LEU A 100 9.02 17.69 6.65
CA LEU A 100 10.15 17.03 6.03
C LEU A 100 11.26 18.02 5.62
N HIS A 101 10.91 19.21 5.14
CA HIS A 101 11.88 20.25 4.81
C HIS A 101 12.64 20.74 6.06
N ASN A 102 11.93 20.92 7.18
CA ASN A 102 12.56 21.30 8.44
C ASN A 102 13.47 20.19 8.98
N ASN A 103 13.00 18.94 8.96
CA ASN A 103 13.84 17.79 9.33
C ASN A 103 15.10 17.70 8.46
N ARG A 104 14.97 17.92 7.14
CA ARG A 104 16.11 17.93 6.22
C ARG A 104 17.15 18.99 6.60
N ARG A 105 16.71 20.18 7.03
CA ARG A 105 17.61 21.25 7.46
C ARG A 105 18.36 20.88 8.74
N LEU A 106 17.69 20.19 9.66
CA LEU A 106 18.26 19.79 10.95
C LEU A 106 19.20 18.58 10.84
N MET A 107 18.95 17.67 9.90
CA MET A 107 19.60 16.35 9.85
C MET A 107 20.41 16.08 8.57
N GLY A 108 20.22 16.86 7.50
CA GLY A 108 20.77 16.56 6.17
C GLY A 108 19.79 15.77 5.28
N SER A 109 20.10 15.65 3.97
CA SER A 109 19.20 15.02 2.98
C SER A 109 19.15 13.50 3.04
N ASP A 110 20.25 12.88 3.44
CA ASP A 110 20.47 11.44 3.29
C ASP A 110 20.18 10.67 4.59
N VAL A 111 19.69 11.39 5.60
CA VAL A 111 19.27 10.81 6.87
C VAL A 111 17.78 10.46 6.81
N PRO A 112 17.34 9.34 7.39
CA PRO A 112 15.92 9.01 7.57
C PRO A 112 15.20 10.05 8.43
N SER A 113 13.89 10.29 8.20
CA SER A 113 13.11 11.18 9.06
C SER A 113 12.69 10.48 10.36
N PRO A 114 13.10 10.95 11.55
CA PRO A 114 12.69 10.32 12.81
C PRO A 114 11.18 10.39 13.04
N MET A 115 10.54 11.45 12.55
CA MET A 115 9.09 11.59 12.59
C MET A 115 8.41 10.49 11.77
N ILE A 116 8.86 10.24 10.54
CA ILE A 116 8.32 9.16 9.71
C ILE A 116 8.61 7.81 10.34
N THR A 117 9.83 7.58 10.86
CA THR A 117 10.16 6.33 11.56
C THR A 117 9.23 6.09 12.74
N LYS A 118 8.97 7.12 13.56
CA LYS A 118 8.01 7.03 14.67
C LYS A 118 6.59 6.74 14.20
N ALA A 119 6.16 7.36 13.10
CA ALA A 119 4.85 7.10 12.52
C ALA A 119 4.74 5.68 11.96
N LEU A 120 5.79 5.19 11.28
CA LEU A 120 5.87 3.82 10.79
C LEU A 120 5.78 2.83 11.95
N HIS A 121 6.50 3.05 13.05
CA HIS A 121 6.38 2.21 14.26
C HIS A 121 4.97 2.20 14.86
N HIS A 122 4.19 3.26 14.69
CA HIS A 122 2.81 3.30 15.17
C HIS A 122 1.85 2.48 14.29
N HIS A 123 2.08 2.46 12.98
CA HIS A 123 1.19 1.78 12.03
C HIS A 123 1.62 0.37 11.68
N VAL A 124 2.85 0.01 12.03
CA VAL A 124 3.49 -1.22 11.59
C VAL A 124 4.21 -1.83 12.78
N ALA A 125 3.77 -3.02 13.19
CA ALA A 125 4.33 -3.71 14.34
C ALA A 125 5.72 -4.24 13.97
N ILE A 126 6.75 -3.53 14.44
CA ILE A 126 8.12 -4.02 14.59
C ILE A 126 8.80 -4.33 13.24
N SER A 127 9.46 -3.33 12.63
CA SER A 127 10.78 -3.56 12.05
C SER A 127 11.54 -2.26 11.83
N ASP A 128 12.88 -2.33 11.89
CA ASP A 128 13.83 -1.38 11.31
C ASP A 128 13.64 -1.36 9.79
N TYR A 129 12.54 -0.78 9.33
CA TYR A 129 12.42 -0.38 7.95
C TYR A 129 13.55 0.60 7.67
N SER A 130 14.29 0.37 6.59
CA SER A 130 15.11 1.43 6.02
C SER A 130 14.13 2.48 5.50
N ALA A 131 13.70 3.36 6.41
CA ALA A 131 12.83 4.46 6.07
C ALA A 131 13.57 5.28 5.01
N LEU A 132 12.84 5.62 3.94
CA LEU A 132 13.41 6.42 2.85
C LEU A 132 14.12 7.66 3.45
N PRO A 133 15.28 8.07 2.89
CA PRO A 133 15.92 9.31 3.30
C PRO A 133 14.95 10.49 3.17
N ILE A 134 15.14 11.53 3.99
CA ILE A 134 14.28 12.73 3.96
C ILE A 134 14.23 13.34 2.55
N GLY A 135 15.34 13.31 1.81
CA GLY A 135 15.41 13.75 0.41
C GLY A 135 14.42 13.04 -0.50
N MET A 136 14.30 11.72 -0.37
CA MET A 136 13.37 10.89 -1.16
C MET A 136 11.92 11.16 -0.77
N TRP A 137 11.61 11.28 0.51
CA TRP A 137 10.27 11.68 0.96
C TRP A 137 9.84 13.03 0.39
N LEU A 138 10.74 14.01 0.37
CA LEU A 138 10.47 15.32 -0.21
C LEU A 138 10.22 15.27 -1.71
N GLN A 139 10.98 14.45 -2.44
CA GLN A 139 10.73 14.23 -3.87
C GLN A 139 9.35 13.59 -4.10
N PHE A 140 8.97 12.60 -3.28
CA PHE A 140 7.64 11.98 -3.40
C PHE A 140 6.50 12.95 -3.15
N VAL A 141 6.57 13.75 -2.08
CA VAL A 141 5.52 14.72 -1.78
C VAL A 141 5.41 15.79 -2.89
N LYS A 142 6.54 16.16 -3.52
CA LYS A 142 6.54 17.06 -4.69
C LYS A 142 5.87 16.43 -5.92
N ASN A 143 6.15 15.16 -6.19
CA ASN A 143 5.69 14.48 -7.40
C ASN A 143 4.33 13.78 -7.25
N TYR A 144 3.70 13.87 -6.07
CA TYR A 144 2.46 13.16 -5.72
C TYR A 144 1.37 13.26 -6.80
N LYS A 145 1.05 14.48 -7.28
CA LYS A 145 0.00 14.68 -8.30
C LYS A 145 0.33 13.98 -9.63
N THR A 146 1.60 14.01 -10.03
CA THR A 146 2.08 13.34 -11.25
C THR A 146 2.01 11.83 -11.07
N ASN A 147 2.46 11.32 -9.93
CA ASN A 147 2.40 9.90 -9.60
C ASN A 147 0.94 9.39 -9.60
N CYS A 148 0.01 10.14 -9.02
CA CYS A 148 -1.42 9.79 -9.08
C CYS A 148 -1.98 9.77 -10.50
N LYS A 149 -1.60 10.72 -11.37
CA LYS A 149 -2.07 10.76 -12.76
C LYS A 149 -1.48 9.63 -13.61
N ASN A 150 -0.25 9.24 -13.32
CA ASN A 150 0.46 8.20 -14.05
C ASN A 150 0.13 6.78 -13.55
N LEU A 151 -0.71 6.66 -12.52
CA LEU A 151 -1.10 5.38 -11.98
C LEU A 151 -2.03 4.66 -12.97
N SER A 152 -1.53 3.61 -13.60
CA SER A 152 -2.29 2.78 -14.55
C SER A 152 -3.18 1.74 -13.87
N ILE A 153 -3.13 1.65 -12.54
CA ILE A 153 -3.88 0.68 -11.74
C ILE A 153 -4.86 1.40 -10.81
N PRO A 154 -6.01 0.80 -10.49
CA PRO A 154 -6.95 1.36 -9.53
C PRO A 154 -6.33 1.60 -8.13
N LEU A 155 -6.71 2.72 -7.50
CA LEU A 155 -6.29 3.12 -6.14
C LEU A 155 -7.50 3.19 -5.21
N PHE A 156 -7.44 2.47 -4.09
CA PHE A 156 -8.51 2.40 -3.09
C PHE A 156 -8.02 2.85 -1.71
N TRP A 157 -8.79 3.69 -1.03
CA TRP A 157 -8.53 4.13 0.34
C TRP A 157 -9.60 3.57 1.28
N LEU A 158 -9.18 2.79 2.28
CA LEU A 158 -10.10 2.10 3.19
C LEU A 158 -10.72 2.99 4.27
N ASP A 159 -10.18 4.18 4.49
CA ASP A 159 -10.58 5.08 5.57
C ASP A 159 -11.98 5.67 5.45
N ASN A 160 -12.52 5.65 4.24
CA ASN A 160 -13.87 6.12 3.96
C ASN A 160 -14.92 5.02 4.20
N TYR A 161 -14.51 3.81 4.58
CA TYR A 161 -15.38 2.65 4.70
C TYR A 161 -15.41 2.16 6.15
N THR A 162 -16.46 2.57 6.88
CA THR A 162 -16.69 2.17 8.27
C THR A 162 -17.30 0.78 8.40
N ASN A 163 -17.75 0.16 7.30
CA ASN A 163 -18.48 -1.10 7.31
C ASN A 163 -17.76 -2.21 6.50
N ASN A 164 -17.70 -3.40 7.08
CA ASN A 164 -17.02 -4.58 6.49
C ASN A 164 -17.59 -4.96 5.11
N ASN A 165 -18.88 -4.69 4.86
CA ASN A 165 -19.54 -4.99 3.58
C ASN A 165 -18.97 -4.18 2.40
N ASP A 166 -18.55 -2.94 2.64
CA ASP A 166 -17.96 -2.11 1.57
C ASP A 166 -16.60 -2.65 1.13
N ILE A 167 -15.88 -3.24 2.07
CA ILE A 167 -14.57 -3.84 1.83
C ILE A 167 -14.71 -5.14 1.03
N TYR A 168 -15.70 -5.99 1.34
CA TYR A 168 -16.03 -7.14 0.49
C TYR A 168 -16.45 -6.72 -0.91
N ARG A 169 -17.16 -5.59 -1.05
CA ARG A 169 -17.57 -5.05 -2.35
C ARG A 169 -16.39 -4.48 -3.15
N ILE A 170 -15.38 -3.94 -2.48
CA ILE A 170 -14.12 -3.53 -3.13
C ILE A 170 -13.33 -4.77 -3.55
N ILE A 171 -13.29 -5.81 -2.71
CA ILE A 171 -12.65 -7.08 -3.07
C ILE A 171 -13.34 -7.75 -4.26
N SER A 172 -14.67 -7.76 -4.31
CA SER A 172 -15.39 -8.33 -5.45
C SER A 172 -15.12 -7.56 -6.75
N LYS A 173 -14.97 -6.23 -6.68
CA LYS A 173 -14.54 -5.43 -7.85
C LYS A 173 -13.16 -5.83 -8.36
N PHE A 174 -12.22 -6.21 -7.49
CA PHE A 174 -10.92 -6.72 -7.92
C PHE A 174 -11.00 -8.04 -8.70
N GLN A 175 -12.07 -8.82 -8.51
CA GLN A 175 -12.26 -10.11 -9.20
C GLN A 175 -12.89 -9.95 -10.59
N ASP A 176 -13.63 -8.86 -10.83
CA ASP A 176 -14.37 -8.60 -12.07
C ASP A 176 -13.57 -7.79 -13.10
N GLU A 177 -12.57 -6.99 -12.69
CA GLU A 177 -11.75 -6.13 -13.57
C GLU A 177 -10.44 -6.77 -14.08
N THR A 178 -10.25 -8.08 -13.87
CA THR A 178 -9.11 -8.87 -14.40
C THR A 178 -9.57 -10.06 -15.20
#